data_AF-A0A220MFM4-F1
#
_entry.id   AF-A0A220MFM4-F1
#
_cell.length_a   1.000
_cell.length_b   1.000
_cell.length_c   1.000
_cell.angle_alpha   90.00
_cell.angle_beta   90.00
_cell.angle_gamma   90.00
#
_symmetry.space_group_name_H-M   'P 1'
#
loop_
_entity.id
_entity.type
_entity.pdbx_description
1 polymer ?
#
loop_
_entity_poly.entity_id
_entity_poly.type
_entity_poly.pdbx_seq_one_letter_code
_entity_poly.pdbx_strand_id
1 'polypeptide(L)'
;MEKKLCGAKTKSGEPCKKAALANGRCRFHGGKSTGPKDPSKLKGNKNALKHGLYETIWEDTLTDEERELLAQVSTDPKAQVESELKLSEIRILRMMRRIKQEEQKKKPNSALIRAIEEGITRIGMNKVSLVRESSRLLEVQGKKSDGSLDQLVEILAQARKERAGKEHKG
;
A
#
# COMPACT_ATOMS: atom_id res chain seq x y z
N MET A 1 10.55 -18.62 53.70
CA MET A 1 10.69 -17.82 52.47
C MET A 1 9.32 -17.42 51.98
N GLU A 2 9.04 -16.13 51.92
CA GLU A 2 7.78 -15.59 51.42
C GLU A 2 7.61 -15.94 49.92
N LYS A 3 6.48 -16.55 49.54
CA LYS A 3 6.23 -16.90 48.14
C LYS A 3 5.99 -15.62 47.34
N LYS A 4 6.99 -15.22 46.54
CA LYS A 4 6.86 -14.08 45.62
C LYS A 4 5.67 -14.29 44.68
N LEU A 5 4.83 -13.26 44.54
CA LEU A 5 3.69 -13.25 43.63
C LEU A 5 4.11 -12.85 42.22
N CYS A 6 3.30 -13.24 41.24
CA CYS A 6 3.51 -12.92 39.84
C CYS A 6 3.34 -11.43 39.56
N GLY A 7 4.33 -10.79 38.94
CA GLY A 7 4.30 -9.34 38.62
C GLY A 7 3.41 -8.95 37.43
N ALA A 8 2.51 -9.81 36.96
CA ALA A 8 1.62 -9.53 35.82
C ALA A 8 0.26 -9.00 36.27
N LYS A 9 -0.44 -8.29 35.39
CA LYS A 9 -1.85 -7.93 35.58
C LYS A 9 -2.75 -8.97 34.92
N THR A 10 -3.92 -9.23 35.50
CA THR A 10 -4.97 -10.06 34.90
C THR A 10 -5.70 -9.25 33.82
N LYS A 11 -6.62 -9.91 33.07
CA LYS A 11 -7.49 -9.21 32.10
C LYS A 11 -8.33 -8.10 32.71
N SER A 12 -8.63 -8.18 34.02
CA SER A 12 -9.36 -7.15 34.77
C SER A 12 -8.47 -6.01 35.28
N GLY A 13 -7.17 -6.00 34.96
CA GLY A 13 -6.21 -4.96 35.38
C GLY A 13 -5.58 -5.19 36.77
N GLU A 14 -6.10 -6.15 37.53
CA GLU A 14 -5.64 -6.46 38.90
C GLU A 14 -4.30 -7.23 38.92
N PRO A 15 -3.46 -7.07 39.96
CA PRO A 15 -2.25 -7.85 40.12
C PRO A 15 -2.51 -9.37 40.20
N CYS A 16 -1.64 -10.15 39.56
CA CYS A 16 -1.76 -11.60 39.54
C CYS A 16 -1.39 -12.22 40.91
N LYS A 17 -2.39 -12.78 41.59
CA LYS A 17 -2.23 -13.42 42.91
C LYS A 17 -1.59 -14.83 42.87
N LYS A 18 -1.13 -15.30 41.71
CA LYS A 18 -0.48 -16.63 41.60
C LYS A 18 1.00 -16.52 41.96
N ALA A 19 1.56 -17.59 42.53
CA ALA A 19 2.99 -17.67 42.84
C ALA A 19 3.85 -17.50 41.57
N ALA A 20 4.93 -16.71 41.70
CA ALA A 20 5.94 -16.53 40.68
C ALA A 20 6.89 -17.74 40.60
N LEU A 21 7.38 -18.00 39.40
CA LEU A 21 8.53 -18.87 39.15
C LEU A 21 9.83 -18.03 39.17
N ALA A 22 10.97 -18.65 38.86
CA ALA A 22 12.29 -18.01 38.92
C ALA A 22 12.36 -16.66 38.16
N ASN A 23 11.61 -16.51 37.07
CA ASN A 23 11.56 -15.29 36.25
C ASN A 23 10.54 -14.24 36.74
N GLY A 24 9.96 -14.38 37.93
CA GLY A 24 8.99 -13.42 38.49
C GLY A 24 7.57 -13.51 37.92
N ARG A 25 7.29 -14.46 37.01
CA ARG A 25 5.97 -14.69 36.41
C ARG A 25 5.41 -16.05 36.80
N CYS A 26 4.08 -16.19 36.88
CA CYS A 26 3.43 -17.48 37.11
C CYS A 26 3.36 -18.32 35.83
N ARG A 27 3.01 -19.60 35.96
CA ARG A 27 2.88 -20.54 34.83
C ARG A 27 1.97 -20.06 33.68
N PHE A 28 1.00 -19.18 33.97
CA PHE A 28 0.04 -18.66 32.99
C PHE A 28 0.46 -17.33 32.37
N HIS A 29 1.44 -16.62 32.95
CA HIS A 29 1.91 -15.32 32.47
C HIS A 29 3.37 -15.38 32.00
N GLY A 30 3.77 -16.50 31.37
CA GLY A 30 5.12 -16.66 30.82
C GLY A 30 6.16 -17.20 31.81
N GLY A 31 5.75 -17.65 32.99
CA GLY A 31 6.67 -18.20 34.00
C GLY A 31 7.45 -19.45 33.55
N LYS A 32 6.93 -20.18 32.56
CA LYS A 32 7.59 -21.33 31.93
C LYS A 32 8.45 -20.96 30.72
N SER A 33 8.48 -19.69 30.32
CA SER A 33 9.26 -19.27 29.17
C SER A 33 10.75 -19.34 29.50
N THR A 34 11.51 -20.07 28.68
CA THR A 34 12.98 -20.15 28.77
C THR A 34 13.67 -19.06 27.94
N GLY A 35 12.91 -18.17 27.30
CA GLY A 35 13.45 -17.25 26.30
C GLY A 35 13.91 -17.98 25.02
N PRO A 36 14.49 -17.24 24.06
CA PRO A 36 15.12 -17.82 22.90
C PRO A 36 16.30 -18.71 23.31
N LYS A 37 16.49 -19.85 22.61
CA LYS A 37 17.63 -20.75 22.85
C LYS A 37 18.99 -20.08 22.54
N ASP A 38 18.97 -19.09 21.65
CA ASP A 38 20.13 -18.32 21.23
C ASP A 38 19.85 -16.83 21.47
N PRO A 39 20.50 -16.20 22.46
CA PRO A 39 20.30 -14.79 22.77
C PRO A 39 20.62 -13.84 21.61
N SER A 40 21.52 -14.23 20.70
CA SER A 40 21.87 -13.41 19.52
C SER A 40 20.69 -13.21 18.58
N LYS A 41 19.72 -14.16 18.59
CA LYS A 41 18.52 -14.14 17.75
C LYS A 41 17.37 -13.34 18.36
N LEU A 42 17.57 -12.63 19.47
CA LEU A 42 16.51 -11.84 20.09
C LEU A 42 16.22 -10.56 19.28
N LYS A 43 17.28 -9.89 18.79
CA LYS A 43 17.17 -8.64 18.03
C LYS A 43 16.83 -8.93 16.57
N GLY A 44 15.77 -8.29 16.05
CA GLY A 44 15.32 -8.47 14.67
C GLY A 44 14.58 -9.79 14.40
N ASN A 45 14.14 -10.52 15.43
CA ASN A 45 13.35 -11.74 15.20
C ASN A 45 12.00 -11.39 14.54
N LYS A 46 11.65 -12.14 13.51
CA LYS A 46 10.36 -12.03 12.80
C LYS A 46 9.36 -13.11 13.21
N ASN A 47 9.56 -13.77 14.36
CA ASN A 47 8.73 -14.90 14.79
C ASN A 47 7.29 -14.51 15.14
N ALA A 48 7.08 -13.26 15.57
CA ALA A 48 5.75 -12.71 15.83
C ALA A 48 5.17 -11.95 14.62
N LEU A 49 5.90 -11.93 13.49
CA LEU A 49 5.45 -11.26 12.28
C LEU A 49 4.29 -12.03 11.67
N LYS A 50 3.14 -11.37 11.54
CA LYS A 50 1.94 -11.99 10.94
C LYS A 50 1.90 -11.82 9.43
N HIS A 51 2.05 -10.58 8.95
CA HIS A 51 1.82 -10.24 7.54
C HIS A 51 2.66 -9.05 7.04
N GLY A 52 3.60 -8.51 7.82
CA GLY A 52 4.51 -7.45 7.35
C GLY A 52 3.93 -6.04 7.20
N LEU A 53 2.61 -5.86 7.09
CA LEU A 53 1.95 -4.55 6.83
C LEU A 53 2.40 -3.38 7.71
N TYR A 54 2.81 -3.63 8.95
CA TYR A 54 3.23 -2.60 9.91
C TYR A 54 4.75 -2.56 10.12
N GLU A 55 5.53 -3.21 9.26
CA GLU A 55 6.99 -3.08 9.29
C GLU A 55 7.39 -1.66 8.90
N THR A 56 8.34 -1.09 9.64
CA THR A 56 8.99 0.14 9.24
C THR A 56 10.06 -0.20 8.22
N ILE A 57 9.93 0.33 7.02
CA ILE A 57 10.86 0.11 5.91
C ILE A 57 11.68 1.38 5.75
N TRP A 58 13.00 1.26 5.90
CA TRP A 58 13.96 2.32 5.63
C TRP A 58 14.79 1.96 4.41
N GLU A 59 15.25 2.98 3.66
CA GLU A 59 15.97 2.78 2.40
C GLU A 59 17.26 1.97 2.56
N ASP A 60 17.99 2.18 3.65
CA ASP A 60 19.21 1.45 4.02
C ASP A 60 18.95 -0.02 4.40
N THR A 61 17.70 -0.38 4.72
CA THR A 61 17.30 -1.74 5.06
C THR A 61 16.77 -2.55 3.88
N LEU A 62 16.64 -1.94 2.69
CA LEU A 62 16.17 -2.64 1.50
C LEU A 62 17.17 -3.71 1.07
N THR A 63 16.64 -4.81 0.55
CA THR A 63 17.40 -5.82 -0.20
C THR A 63 17.70 -5.32 -1.61
N ASP A 64 18.62 -5.99 -2.31
CA ASP A 64 18.94 -5.65 -3.71
C ASP A 64 17.71 -5.79 -4.62
N GLU A 65 16.93 -6.85 -4.44
CA GLU A 65 15.69 -7.08 -5.18
C GLU A 65 14.64 -5.98 -4.93
N GLU A 66 14.49 -5.53 -3.67
CA GLU A 66 13.57 -4.45 -3.32
C GLU A 66 14.02 -3.10 -3.89
N ARG A 67 15.34 -2.83 -3.95
CA ARG A 67 15.89 -1.63 -4.60
C ARG A 67 15.61 -1.63 -6.10
N GLU A 68 15.82 -2.75 -6.76
CA GLU A 68 15.53 -2.87 -8.19
C GLU A 68 14.04 -2.68 -8.48
N LEU A 69 13.16 -3.29 -7.67
CA LEU A 69 11.72 -3.08 -7.76
C LEU A 69 11.36 -1.60 -7.56
N LEU A 70 11.91 -0.95 -6.53
CA LEU A 70 11.66 0.46 -6.25
C LEU A 70 12.01 1.35 -7.45
N ALA A 71 13.11 1.06 -8.15
CA ALA A 71 13.53 1.81 -9.34
C ALA A 71 12.58 1.63 -10.54
N GLN A 72 11.91 0.49 -10.65
CA GLN A 72 10.98 0.19 -11.75
C GLN A 72 9.56 0.72 -11.51
N VAL A 73 9.16 0.87 -10.24
CA VAL A 73 7.80 1.30 -9.89
C VAL A 73 7.64 2.80 -10.11
N SER A 74 6.77 3.17 -11.05
CA SER A 74 6.40 4.57 -11.25
C SER A 74 5.58 5.10 -10.07
N THR A 75 5.94 6.27 -9.57
CA THR A 75 5.16 7.04 -8.59
C THR A 75 4.19 8.01 -9.24
N ASP A 76 4.17 8.11 -10.58
CA ASP A 76 3.21 8.94 -11.30
C ASP A 76 1.80 8.33 -11.19
N PRO A 77 0.81 9.07 -10.64
CA PRO A 77 -0.53 8.53 -10.43
C PRO A 77 -1.20 8.02 -11.71
N LYS A 78 -0.96 8.69 -12.84
CA LYS A 78 -1.55 8.27 -14.13
C LYS A 78 -0.93 6.95 -14.59
N ALA A 79 0.39 6.83 -14.55
CA ALA A 79 1.10 5.60 -14.89
C ALA A 79 0.67 4.42 -14.00
N GLN A 80 0.41 4.67 -12.70
CA GLN A 80 -0.11 3.64 -11.79
C GLN A 80 -1.51 3.18 -12.18
N VAL A 81 -2.44 4.12 -12.44
CA VAL A 81 -3.81 3.80 -12.86
C VAL A 81 -3.83 3.05 -14.18
N GLU A 82 -3.03 3.46 -15.17
CA GLU A 82 -2.92 2.77 -16.46
C GLU A 82 -2.39 1.34 -16.32
N SER A 83 -1.38 1.15 -15.47
CA SER A 83 -0.78 -0.17 -15.21
C SER A 83 -1.80 -1.12 -14.58
N GLU A 84 -2.55 -0.65 -13.58
CA GLU A 84 -3.61 -1.43 -12.93
C GLU A 84 -4.78 -1.76 -13.87
N LEU A 85 -5.15 -0.84 -14.77
CA LEU A 85 -6.14 -1.11 -15.80
C LEU A 85 -5.70 -2.24 -16.74
N LYS A 86 -4.47 -2.17 -17.26
CA LYS A 86 -3.90 -3.20 -18.15
C LYS A 86 -3.86 -4.56 -17.46
N LEU A 87 -3.41 -4.61 -16.21
CA LEU A 87 -3.36 -5.84 -15.43
C LEU A 87 -4.76 -6.41 -15.15
N SER A 88 -5.73 -5.54 -14.87
CA SER A 88 -7.13 -5.94 -14.67
C SER A 88 -7.74 -6.58 -15.91
N GLU A 89 -7.48 -6.03 -17.10
CA GLU A 89 -7.91 -6.65 -18.37
C GLU A 89 -7.33 -8.04 -18.58
N ILE A 90 -6.01 -8.18 -18.38
CA ILE A 90 -5.33 -9.48 -18.50
C ILE A 90 -5.90 -10.49 -17.49
N ARG A 91 -6.20 -10.03 -16.26
CA ARG A 91 -6.79 -10.87 -15.22
C ARG A 91 -8.18 -11.35 -15.60
N ILE A 92 -9.06 -10.45 -16.05
CA ILE A 92 -10.42 -10.80 -16.54
C ILE A 92 -10.32 -11.78 -17.70
N LEU A 93 -9.46 -11.53 -18.69
CA LEU A 93 -9.26 -12.43 -19.82
C LEU A 93 -8.85 -13.85 -19.38
N ARG A 94 -7.90 -13.97 -18.44
CA ARG A 94 -7.49 -15.27 -17.89
C ARG A 94 -8.63 -15.96 -17.15
N MET A 95 -9.45 -15.22 -16.42
CA MET A 95 -10.62 -15.75 -15.72
C MET A 95 -11.69 -16.24 -16.69
N MET A 96 -12.01 -15.47 -17.72
CA MET A 96 -12.94 -15.88 -18.79
C MET A 96 -12.47 -17.13 -19.53
N ARG A 97 -11.16 -17.25 -19.80
CA ARG A 97 -10.58 -18.47 -20.37
C ARG A 97 -10.78 -19.69 -19.46
N ARG A 98 -10.65 -19.54 -18.14
CA ARG A 98 -10.90 -20.63 -17.18
C ARG A 98 -12.36 -21.03 -17.13
N ILE A 99 -13.29 -20.07 -17.18
CA ILE A 99 -14.73 -20.37 -17.29
C ILE A 99 -14.99 -21.20 -18.54
N LYS A 100 -14.53 -20.73 -19.71
CA LYS A 100 -14.71 -21.45 -20.97
C LYS A 100 -14.16 -22.88 -20.94
N GLN A 101 -13.00 -23.08 -20.29
CA GLN A 101 -12.43 -24.42 -20.12
C GLN A 101 -13.27 -25.31 -19.19
N GLU A 102 -13.86 -24.76 -18.13
CA GLU A 102 -14.71 -25.48 -17.20
C GLU A 102 -16.04 -25.89 -17.85
N GLU A 103 -16.65 -24.99 -18.63
CA GLU A 103 -17.90 -25.23 -19.35
C GLU A 103 -17.79 -26.34 -20.40
N GLN A 104 -16.60 -26.53 -20.99
CA GLN A 104 -16.34 -27.57 -21.97
C GLN A 104 -16.20 -28.99 -21.37
N LYS A 105 -16.17 -29.12 -20.04
CA LYS A 105 -16.07 -30.43 -19.39
C LYS A 105 -17.38 -31.20 -19.51
N LYS A 106 -17.29 -32.54 -19.54
CA LYS A 106 -18.46 -33.44 -19.50
C LYS A 106 -19.39 -33.19 -18.30
N LYS A 107 -18.82 -32.73 -17.18
CA LYS A 107 -19.54 -32.28 -15.98
C LYS A 107 -18.91 -30.97 -15.49
N PRO A 108 -19.44 -29.81 -15.91
CA PRO A 108 -18.93 -28.52 -15.46
C PRO A 108 -19.18 -28.31 -13.97
N ASN A 109 -18.23 -27.68 -13.28
CA ASN A 109 -18.41 -27.23 -11.91
C ASN A 109 -19.03 -25.83 -11.86
N SER A 110 -20.35 -25.76 -11.69
CA SER A 110 -21.10 -24.50 -11.62
C SER A 110 -20.70 -23.61 -10.44
N ALA A 111 -20.31 -24.19 -9.29
CA ALA A 111 -19.86 -23.41 -8.14
C ALA A 111 -18.51 -22.72 -8.41
N LEU A 112 -17.61 -23.38 -9.14
CA LEU A 112 -16.34 -22.79 -9.56
C LEU A 112 -16.56 -21.66 -10.57
N ILE A 113 -17.42 -21.87 -11.57
CA ILE A 113 -17.76 -20.84 -12.57
C ILE A 113 -18.30 -19.59 -11.86
N ARG A 114 -19.29 -19.77 -10.97
CA ARG A 114 -19.87 -18.66 -10.21
C ARG A 114 -18.83 -17.92 -9.37
N ALA A 115 -17.91 -18.64 -8.71
CA ALA A 115 -16.84 -18.01 -7.95
C ALA A 115 -15.88 -17.18 -8.83
N ILE A 116 -15.62 -17.63 -10.06
CA ILE A 116 -14.82 -16.87 -11.03
C ILE A 116 -15.61 -15.64 -11.50
N GLU A 117 -16.90 -15.77 -11.82
CA GLU A 117 -17.77 -14.65 -12.20
C GLU A 117 -17.85 -13.58 -11.09
N GLU A 118 -18.05 -13.97 -9.83
CA GLU A 118 -18.00 -13.07 -8.68
C GLU A 118 -16.64 -12.37 -8.55
N GLY A 119 -15.56 -13.07 -8.87
CA GLY A 119 -14.22 -12.48 -8.96
C GLY A 119 -14.09 -11.45 -10.08
N ILE A 120 -14.64 -11.73 -11.28
CA ILE A 120 -14.66 -10.79 -12.41
C ILE A 120 -15.46 -9.54 -12.02
N THR A 121 -16.63 -9.70 -11.40
CA THR A 121 -17.46 -8.58 -10.93
C THR A 121 -16.69 -7.68 -9.97
N ARG A 122 -15.96 -8.25 -9.00
CA ARG A 122 -15.11 -7.47 -8.08
C ARG A 122 -14.01 -6.70 -8.82
N ILE A 123 -13.34 -7.32 -9.79
CA ILE A 123 -12.33 -6.62 -10.61
C ILE A 123 -12.99 -5.50 -11.42
N GLY A 124 -14.17 -5.75 -11.98
CA GLY A 124 -14.96 -4.74 -12.70
C GLY A 124 -15.30 -3.53 -11.84
N MET A 125 -15.73 -3.75 -10.59
CA MET A 125 -15.98 -2.67 -9.63
C MET A 125 -14.73 -1.84 -9.34
N ASN A 126 -13.58 -2.50 -9.11
CA ASN A 126 -12.31 -1.81 -8.91
C ASN A 126 -11.91 -0.99 -10.15
N LYS A 127 -12.10 -1.55 -11.35
CA LYS A 127 -11.83 -0.86 -12.62
C LYS A 127 -12.67 0.40 -12.77
N VAL A 128 -13.94 0.39 -12.39
CA VAL A 128 -14.79 1.60 -12.39
C VAL A 128 -14.19 2.69 -11.49
N SER A 129 -13.68 2.31 -10.32
CA SER A 129 -12.99 3.26 -9.43
C SER A 129 -11.72 3.84 -10.07
N LEU A 130 -10.90 3.01 -10.71
CA LEU A 130 -9.69 3.43 -11.40
C LEU A 130 -10.00 4.38 -12.57
N VAL A 131 -11.05 4.09 -13.35
CA VAL A 131 -11.49 4.98 -14.44
C VAL A 131 -11.94 6.33 -13.91
N ARG A 132 -12.70 6.38 -12.80
CA ARG A 132 -13.10 7.64 -12.16
C ARG A 132 -11.87 8.45 -11.72
N GLU A 133 -10.88 7.80 -11.12
CA GLU A 133 -9.65 8.48 -10.71
C GLU A 133 -8.85 8.95 -11.93
N SER A 134 -8.77 8.16 -13.00
CA SER A 134 -8.16 8.57 -14.26
C SER A 134 -8.81 9.83 -14.83
N SER A 135 -10.15 9.90 -14.84
CA SER A 135 -10.88 11.09 -15.31
C SER A 135 -10.55 12.32 -14.44
N ARG A 136 -10.51 12.15 -13.12
CA ARG A 136 -10.14 13.22 -12.19
C ARG A 136 -8.70 13.73 -12.44
N LEU A 137 -7.75 12.83 -12.69
CA LEU A 137 -6.37 13.21 -13.01
C LEU A 137 -6.27 14.00 -14.32
N LEU A 138 -7.10 13.66 -15.32
CA LEU A 138 -7.18 14.41 -16.58
C LEU A 138 -7.76 15.82 -16.37
N GLU A 139 -8.79 15.98 -15.54
CA GLU A 139 -9.37 17.29 -15.21
C GLU A 139 -8.37 18.21 -14.49
N VAL A 140 -7.55 17.67 -13.58
CA VAL A 140 -6.50 18.44 -12.89
C VAL A 140 -5.42 18.90 -13.86
N GLN A 141 -5.08 18.09 -14.88
CA GLN A 141 -4.13 18.50 -15.92
C GLN A 141 -4.72 19.58 -16.84
N GLY A 142 -6.01 19.54 -17.16
CA GLY A 142 -6.70 20.55 -17.95
C GLY A 142 -6.82 21.92 -17.27
N LYS A 143 -6.57 22.01 -15.96
CA LYS A 143 -6.48 23.26 -15.19
C LYS A 143 -5.05 23.81 -15.06
N LYS A 144 -4.04 23.16 -15.63
CA LYS A 144 -2.70 23.76 -15.74
C LYS A 144 -2.80 25.01 -16.64
N SER A 145 -2.07 26.06 -16.28
CA SER A 145 -2.17 27.38 -16.93
C SER A 145 -2.14 27.25 -18.45
N ASP A 146 -3.16 27.80 -19.11
CA ASP A 146 -3.29 27.91 -20.57
C ASP A 146 -2.26 28.86 -21.22
N GLY A 147 -1.25 29.28 -20.45
CA GLY A 147 -0.26 30.28 -20.85
C GLY A 147 -0.84 31.69 -20.96
N SER A 148 -2.11 31.93 -20.62
CA SER A 148 -2.71 33.27 -20.70
C SER A 148 -2.02 34.26 -19.77
N LEU A 149 -1.59 33.82 -18.59
CA LEU A 149 -0.80 34.61 -17.66
C LEU A 149 0.60 34.90 -18.20
N ASP A 150 1.24 33.93 -18.87
CA ASP A 150 2.55 34.12 -19.49
C ASP A 150 2.45 35.10 -20.67
N GLN A 151 1.42 34.98 -21.51
CA GLN A 151 1.10 35.94 -22.58
C GLN A 151 0.81 37.34 -22.03
N LEU A 152 0.08 37.45 -20.91
CA LEU A 152 -0.17 38.73 -20.26
C LEU A 152 1.13 39.38 -19.78
N VAL A 153 2.05 38.60 -19.21
CA VAL A 153 3.37 39.07 -18.78
C VAL A 153 4.18 39.59 -19.98
N GLU A 154 4.17 38.89 -21.11
CA GLU A 154 4.83 39.34 -22.34
C GLU A 154 4.24 40.65 -22.89
N ILE A 155 2.90 40.74 -22.97
CA ILE A 155 2.19 41.94 -23.42
C ILE A 155 2.55 43.14 -22.52
N LEU A 156 2.53 42.97 -21.20
CA LEU A 156 2.90 44.02 -20.26
C LEU A 156 4.37 44.42 -20.37
N ALA A 157 5.28 43.47 -20.63
CA ALA A 157 6.69 43.76 -20.87
C ALA A 157 6.90 44.56 -22.16
N GLN A 158 6.17 44.22 -23.23
CA GLN A 158 6.18 44.94 -24.50
C GLN A 158 5.67 46.39 -24.33
N ALA A 159 4.52 46.55 -23.67
CA ALA A 159 3.93 47.85 -23.40
C ALA A 159 4.87 48.75 -22.56
N ARG A 160 5.63 48.19 -21.62
CA ARG A 160 6.66 48.93 -20.86
C ARG A 160 7.81 49.39 -21.75
N LYS A 161 8.32 48.55 -22.65
CA LYS A 161 9.38 48.91 -23.61
C LYS A 161 8.93 50.03 -24.55
N GLU A 162 7.70 49.96 -25.03
CA GLU A 162 7.13 50.99 -25.92
C GLU A 162 6.96 52.35 -25.22
N ARG A 163 6.59 52.36 -23.93
CA ARG A 163 6.53 53.59 -23.14
C ARG A 163 7.92 54.20 -22.94
N ALA A 164 8.91 53.40 -22.54
CA ALA A 164 10.29 53.86 -22.35
C ALA A 164 10.92 54.39 -23.66
N GLY A 165 10.60 53.77 -24.80
CA GLY A 165 11.08 54.22 -26.11
C GLY A 165 10.42 55.50 -26.63
N LYS A 166 9.22 55.86 -26.13
CA LYS A 166 8.54 57.13 -26.46
C LYS A 166 9.07 58.30 -25.62
N GLU A 167 9.50 58.06 -24.38
CA GLU A 167 10.10 59.08 -23.51
C GLU A 167 11.49 59.56 -23.97
N HIS A 168 12.20 58.77 -24.80
CA HIS A 168 13.52 59.12 -25.34
C HIS A 168 13.49 59.79 -26.73
N LYS A 169 12.30 60.02 -27.30
CA LYS A 169 12.11 60.63 -28.63
C LYS A 169 11.30 61.94 -28.59
N GLY A 170 11.05 62.48 -27.39
CA GLY A 170 10.45 63.80 -27.16
C GLY A 170 11.50 64.85 -26.89
#